data_AF-A0A2E0EQN6-F1
#
_entry.id   AF-A0A2E0EQN6-F1
#
_cell.length_a   1.000
_cell.length_b   1.000
_cell.length_c   1.000
_cell.angle_alpha   90.00
_cell.angle_beta   90.00
_cell.angle_gamma   90.00
#
_symmetry.space_group_name_H-M   'P 1'
#
loop_
_entity.id
_entity.type
_entity.pdbx_description
1 polymer ?
#
loop_
_entity_poly.entity_id
_entity_poly.type
_entity_poly.pdbx_seq_one_letter_code
_entity_poly.pdbx_strand_id
1 'polypeptide(L)'
;MNNLKFENLKHLFPDKTSVNKSGRLEINNNDISDLVNEFGSPLYIYDENTIRNVAKNYLNKFKSQYENVHVSYSSKAFSNPILSQILNEENLGIDVVSGGELAKVLKAGGLPNKIVYSGVGKSP
;
A
#
# COMPACT_ATOMS: atom_id res chain seq x y z
N MET A 1 15.57 25.02 -17.78
CA MET A 1 15.02 23.97 -16.89
C MET A 1 13.51 24.12 -16.91
N ASN A 2 12.77 23.08 -17.33
CA ASN A 2 11.30 23.14 -17.36
C ASN A 2 10.78 23.28 -15.93
N ASN A 3 10.10 24.39 -15.62
CA ASN A 3 9.36 24.55 -14.37
C ASN A 3 8.16 23.60 -14.39
N LEU A 4 8.37 22.37 -13.93
CA LEU A 4 7.28 21.45 -13.65
C LEU A 4 6.45 22.03 -12.51
N LYS A 5 5.24 22.48 -12.82
CA LYS A 5 4.27 22.90 -11.81
C LYS A 5 3.76 21.67 -11.06
N PHE A 6 3.61 21.76 -9.74
CA PHE A 6 3.09 20.67 -8.89
C PHE A 6 1.80 20.07 -9.44
N GLU A 7 0.88 20.90 -9.94
CA GLU A 7 -0.39 20.47 -10.54
C GLU A 7 -0.21 19.43 -11.66
N ASN A 8 0.86 19.54 -12.45
CA ASN A 8 1.14 18.59 -13.54
C ASN A 8 1.68 17.25 -13.01
N LEU A 9 2.25 17.24 -11.80
CA LEU A 9 2.87 16.08 -11.17
C LEU A 9 2.00 15.42 -10.10
N LYS A 10 0.86 16.03 -9.74
CA LYS A 10 0.01 15.58 -8.63
C LYS A 10 -0.37 14.09 -8.71
N HIS A 11 -0.56 13.57 -9.92
CA HIS A 11 -0.88 12.17 -10.19
C HIS A 11 0.23 11.16 -9.84
N LEU A 12 1.46 11.62 -9.58
CA LEU A 12 2.60 10.80 -9.18
C LEU A 12 2.72 10.64 -7.66
N PHE A 13 1.99 11.46 -6.90
CA PHE A 13 2.03 11.48 -5.44
C PHE A 13 0.83 10.74 -4.83
N PRO A 14 0.88 10.40 -3.53
CA PRO A 14 -0.31 9.93 -2.80
C PRO A 14 -1.51 10.86 -2.95
N ASP A 15 -2.73 10.30 -2.88
CA ASP A 15 -4.00 10.96 -3.20
C ASP A 15 -4.18 12.32 -2.52
N LYS A 16 -3.78 12.42 -1.24
CA LYS A 16 -3.92 13.62 -0.41
C LYS A 16 -2.61 14.40 -0.26
N THR A 17 -1.88 14.54 -1.36
CA THR A 17 -0.69 15.39 -1.43
C THR A 17 -1.05 16.79 -1.93
N SER A 18 -0.53 17.82 -1.26
CA SER A 18 -0.72 19.23 -1.60
C SER A 18 0.53 20.05 -1.29
N VAL A 19 0.51 21.31 -1.74
CA VAL A 19 1.45 22.34 -1.29
C VAL A 19 0.68 23.28 -0.38
N ASN A 20 1.15 23.46 0.85
CA ASN A 20 0.47 24.30 1.84
C ASN A 20 0.69 25.80 1.58
N LYS A 21 0.06 26.65 2.42
CA LYS A 21 0.13 28.12 2.29
C LYS A 21 1.55 28.68 2.37
N SER A 22 2.49 27.95 2.98
CA SER A 22 3.90 28.34 3.08
C SER A 22 4.75 27.81 1.92
N GLY A 23 4.14 27.19 0.90
CA GLY A 23 4.86 26.64 -0.25
C GLY A 23 5.58 25.32 0.03
N ARG A 24 5.28 24.64 1.14
CA ARG A 24 5.88 23.36 1.53
C ARG A 24 4.98 22.18 1.14
N LEU A 25 5.58 21.06 0.76
CA LEU A 25 4.86 19.82 0.44
C LEU A 25 4.25 19.23 1.71
N GLU A 26 3.02 18.74 1.63
CA GLU A 26 2.34 18.02 2.71
C GLU A 26 1.59 16.79 2.20
N ILE A 27 1.46 15.77 3.05
CA ILE A 27 0.63 14.58 2.80
C ILE A 27 -0.38 14.46 3.95
N ASN A 28 -1.67 14.36 3.63
CA ASN A 28 -2.75 14.33 4.63
C ASN A 28 -2.72 15.51 5.63
N ASN A 29 -2.38 16.73 5.15
CA ASN A 29 -2.18 17.92 5.99
C ASN A 29 -0.99 17.83 6.98
N ASN A 30 -0.07 16.89 6.77
CA ASN A 30 1.18 16.82 7.52
C ASN A 30 2.31 17.34 6.65
N ASP A 31 2.95 18.43 7.07
CA ASP A 31 4.11 18.98 6.38
C ASP A 31 5.26 17.99 6.40
N ILE A 32 5.86 17.73 5.24
CA ILE A 32 6.96 16.76 5.12
C ILE A 32 8.17 17.18 5.95
N SER A 33 8.44 18.47 6.07
CA SER A 33 9.56 18.99 6.87
C SER A 33 9.35 18.70 8.35
N ASP A 34 8.10 18.83 8.82
CA ASP A 34 7.76 18.59 10.22
C ASP A 34 7.85 17.08 10.53
N LEU A 35 7.42 16.22 9.61
CA LEU A 35 7.62 14.76 9.71
C LEU A 35 9.11 14.37 9.74
N VAL A 36 9.94 15.00 8.91
CA VAL A 36 11.39 14.75 8.91
C VAL A 36 12.05 15.23 10.21
N ASN A 37 11.59 16.34 10.77
CA ASN A 37 12.08 16.83 12.07
C ASN A 37 11.71 15.87 13.21
N GLU A 38 10.53 15.25 13.15
CA GLU A 38 10.06 14.29 14.16
C GLU A 38 10.70 12.91 14.03
N PHE A 39 10.75 12.35 12.82
CA PHE A 39 11.15 10.95 12.58
C PHE A 39 12.55 10.78 12.00
N GLY A 40 13.23 11.87 11.62
CA GLY A 40 14.54 11.86 10.98
C GLY A 40 14.50 11.57 9.48
N SER A 41 15.66 11.46 8.85
CA SER A 41 15.81 11.09 7.43
C SER A 41 16.95 10.08 7.22
N PRO A 42 16.85 9.16 6.23
CA PRO A 42 15.77 9.02 5.24
C PRO A 42 14.46 8.50 5.83
N LEU A 43 13.32 9.02 5.34
CA LEU A 43 11.98 8.68 5.81
C LEU A 43 11.11 8.19 4.65
N TYR A 44 10.49 7.01 4.81
CA TYR A 44 9.48 6.50 3.89
C TYR A 44 8.09 6.75 4.45
N ILE A 45 7.25 7.47 3.69
CA ILE A 45 5.88 7.82 4.07
C ILE A 45 4.93 7.04 3.17
N TYR A 46 4.07 6.24 3.80
CA TYR A 46 3.00 5.52 3.12
C TYR A 46 1.67 6.12 3.55
N ASP A 47 0.90 6.65 2.59
CA ASP A 47 -0.47 7.10 2.85
C ASP A 47 -1.43 5.91 2.82
N GLU A 48 -1.95 5.55 3.99
CA GLU A 48 -2.93 4.48 4.14
C GLU A 48 -4.19 4.70 3.28
N ASN A 49 -4.67 5.94 3.14
CA ASN A 49 -5.86 6.22 2.34
C ASN A 49 -5.62 5.85 0.88
N THR A 50 -4.46 6.23 0.33
CA THR A 50 -4.05 5.86 -1.03
C THR A 50 -4.00 4.34 -1.18
N ILE A 51 -3.39 3.62 -0.24
CA ILE A 51 -3.31 2.14 -0.28
C ILE A 51 -4.70 1.51 -0.30
N ARG A 52 -5.60 1.95 0.59
CA ARG A 52 -6.99 1.47 0.66
C ARG A 52 -7.76 1.76 -0.62
N ASN A 53 -7.62 2.97 -1.17
CA ASN A 53 -8.30 3.35 -2.39
C ASN A 53 -7.86 2.49 -3.58
N VAL A 54 -6.55 2.25 -3.71
CA VAL A 54 -6.00 1.35 -4.73
C VAL A 54 -6.56 -0.06 -4.57
N ALA A 55 -6.56 -0.61 -3.34
CA ALA A 55 -7.12 -1.93 -3.05
C ALA A 55 -8.60 -2.05 -3.46
N LYS A 56 -9.44 -1.10 -3.02
CA LYS A 56 -10.87 -1.02 -3.38
C LYS A 56 -11.05 -0.94 -4.89
N ASN A 57 -10.28 -0.08 -5.57
CA ASN A 57 -10.39 0.12 -7.01
C ASN A 57 -10.11 -1.16 -7.79
N TYR A 58 -9.05 -1.88 -7.45
CA TYR A 58 -8.75 -3.17 -8.07
C TYR A 58 -9.90 -4.17 -7.85
N LEU A 59 -10.30 -4.37 -6.60
CA LEU A 59 -11.34 -5.36 -6.28
C LEU A 59 -12.67 -5.03 -6.96
N ASN A 60 -13.12 -3.78 -6.89
CA ASN A 60 -14.38 -3.34 -7.48
C ASN A 60 -14.35 -3.43 -9.01
N LYS A 61 -13.22 -3.07 -9.65
CA LYS A 61 -13.12 -3.13 -11.11
C LYS A 61 -13.23 -4.56 -11.63
N PHE A 62 -12.53 -5.51 -11.00
CA PHE A 62 -12.65 -6.92 -11.39
C PHE A 62 -14.03 -7.50 -11.06
N LYS A 63 -14.59 -7.21 -9.88
CA LYS A 63 -15.95 -7.67 -9.51
C LYS A 63 -17.04 -7.15 -10.46
N SER A 64 -16.82 -6.00 -11.09
CA SER A 64 -17.75 -5.47 -12.09
C SER A 64 -17.76 -6.23 -13.43
N GLN A 65 -16.82 -7.15 -13.64
CA GLN A 65 -16.62 -7.87 -14.90
C GLN A 65 -16.76 -9.39 -14.74
N TYR A 66 -16.52 -9.93 -13.53
CA TYR A 66 -16.50 -11.37 -13.28
C TYR A 66 -17.19 -11.71 -11.95
N GLU A 67 -17.89 -12.84 -11.89
CA GLU A 67 -18.63 -13.29 -10.70
C GLU A 67 -17.71 -13.76 -9.57
N ASN A 68 -16.64 -14.50 -9.91
CA ASN A 68 -15.73 -15.12 -8.96
C ASN A 68 -14.35 -14.48 -9.04
N VAL A 69 -14.15 -13.43 -8.25
CA VAL A 69 -12.91 -12.63 -8.27
C VAL A 69 -12.12 -12.81 -6.98
N HIS A 70 -10.84 -13.13 -7.15
CA HIS A 70 -9.84 -13.08 -6.09
C HIS A 70 -8.69 -12.17 -6.55
N VAL A 71 -8.47 -11.08 -5.81
CA VAL A 71 -7.34 -10.16 -6.05
C VAL A 71 -6.34 -10.35 -4.94
N SER A 72 -5.10 -10.69 -5.29
CA SER A 72 -3.99 -10.87 -4.35
C SER A 72 -2.94 -9.78 -4.53
N TYR A 73 -2.54 -9.14 -3.43
CA TYR A 73 -1.38 -8.26 -3.39
C TYR A 73 -0.09 -9.10 -3.29
N SER A 74 0.96 -8.75 -4.05
CA SER A 74 2.23 -9.48 -3.97
C SER A 74 3.10 -8.98 -2.83
N SER A 75 3.41 -9.85 -1.86
CA SER A 75 4.25 -9.55 -0.69
C SER A 75 5.64 -9.03 -1.05
N LYS A 76 6.14 -9.39 -2.24
CA LYS A 76 7.45 -9.00 -2.76
C LYS A 76 7.59 -7.49 -2.96
N ALA A 77 6.49 -6.78 -3.18
CA ALA A 77 6.52 -5.34 -3.37
C ALA A 77 6.84 -4.63 -2.04
N PHE A 78 6.15 -5.00 -0.96
CA PHE A 78 6.38 -4.54 0.40
C PHE A 78 5.56 -5.42 1.37
N SER A 79 6.14 -5.91 2.46
CA SER A 79 5.43 -6.78 3.40
C SER A 79 5.66 -6.34 4.84
N ASN A 80 4.60 -5.83 5.47
CA ASN A 80 4.57 -5.52 6.89
C ASN A 80 3.19 -5.88 7.51
N PRO A 81 3.09 -5.99 8.85
CA PRO A 81 1.84 -6.36 9.52
C PRO A 81 0.66 -5.39 9.26
N ILE A 82 0.91 -4.07 9.28
CA ILE A 82 -0.14 -3.06 9.06
C ILE A 82 -0.69 -3.16 7.65
N LEU A 83 0.16 -3.32 6.64
CA LEU A 83 -0.30 -3.53 5.26
C LEU A 83 -1.12 -4.82 5.14
N SER A 84 -0.71 -5.89 5.83
CA SER A 84 -1.47 -7.16 5.82
C SER A 84 -2.86 -6.98 6.43
N GLN A 85 -2.97 -6.19 7.50
CA GLN A 85 -4.25 -5.84 8.12
C GLN A 85 -5.12 -4.99 7.17
N ILE A 86 -4.56 -3.94 6.56
CA ILE A 86 -5.28 -3.10 5.59
C ILE A 86 -5.83 -3.96 4.45
N LEU A 87 -5.02 -4.83 3.84
CA LEU A 87 -5.45 -5.70 2.75
C LEU A 87 -6.60 -6.63 3.18
N ASN A 88 -6.55 -7.13 4.42
CA ASN A 88 -7.61 -7.97 4.97
C ASN A 88 -8.93 -7.19 5.13
N GLU A 89 -8.87 -6.00 5.71
CA GLU A 89 -10.02 -5.09 5.88
C GLU A 89 -10.62 -4.69 4.54
N GLU A 90 -9.79 -4.48 3.51
CA GLU A 90 -10.21 -4.20 2.13
C GLU A 90 -10.58 -5.45 1.32
N ASN A 91 -10.64 -6.61 1.98
CA ASN A 91 -11.04 -7.89 1.39
C ASN A 91 -10.16 -8.35 0.21
N LEU A 92 -8.89 -7.97 0.18
CA LEU A 92 -7.86 -8.50 -0.72
C LEU A 92 -7.18 -9.74 -0.12
N GLY A 93 -6.66 -10.59 -1.00
CA GLY A 93 -5.72 -11.63 -0.64
C GLY A 93 -4.27 -11.14 -0.64
N ILE A 94 -3.37 -12.03 -0.26
CA ILE A 94 -1.93 -11.77 -0.31
C ILE A 94 -1.20 -12.99 -0.88
N ASP A 95 -0.35 -12.74 -1.88
CA ASP A 95 0.56 -13.71 -2.47
C ASP A 95 1.90 -13.64 -1.73
N VAL A 96 2.24 -14.73 -1.03
CA VAL A 96 3.49 -14.89 -0.28
C VAL A 96 4.43 -15.87 -0.99
N VAL A 97 5.73 -15.69 -0.81
CA VAL A 97 6.75 -16.53 -1.45
C VAL A 97 7.69 -17.26 -0.50
N SER A 98 7.60 -17.00 0.80
CA SER A 98 8.38 -17.72 1.81
C SER A 98 7.55 -18.03 3.06
N GLY A 99 7.99 -19.03 3.84
CA GLY A 99 7.37 -19.36 5.12
C GLY A 99 7.45 -18.20 6.13
N GLY A 100 8.50 -17.37 6.06
CA GLY A 100 8.62 -16.17 6.89
C GLY A 100 7.57 -15.11 6.57
N GLU A 101 7.23 -14.91 5.29
CA GLU A 101 6.14 -14.03 4.90
C GLU A 101 4.79 -14.57 5.32
N LEU A 102 4.54 -15.87 5.11
CA LEU A 102 3.34 -16.55 5.58
C LEU A 102 3.15 -16.36 7.09
N ALA A 103 4.20 -16.60 7.87
CA ALA A 103 4.15 -16.44 9.33
C ALA A 103 3.83 -15.00 9.76
N LYS A 104 4.41 -13.99 9.09
CA LYS A 104 4.11 -12.57 9.36
C LYS A 104 2.64 -12.23 9.07
N VAL A 105 2.13 -12.68 7.93
CA VAL A 105 0.74 -12.44 7.52
C VAL A 105 -0.24 -13.09 8.50
N LEU A 106 -0.01 -14.36 8.86
CA LEU A 106 -0.87 -15.07 9.81
C LEU A 106 -0.85 -14.41 11.19
N LYS A 107 0.33 -13.98 11.67
CA LYS A 107 0.46 -13.26 12.95
C LYS A 107 -0.27 -11.90 12.93
N ALA A 108 -0.35 -11.25 11.77
CA ALA A 108 -1.09 -10.01 11.58
C ALA A 108 -2.62 -10.21 11.39
N GLY A 109 -3.13 -11.44 11.55
CA GLY A 109 -4.56 -11.74 11.39
C GLY A 109 -5.00 -11.93 9.95
N GLY A 110 -4.07 -12.15 9.02
CA GLY A 110 -4.40 -12.45 7.62
C GLY A 110 -5.24 -13.72 7.51
N LEU A 111 -6.27 -13.68 6.66
CA LEU A 111 -7.21 -14.78 6.48
C LEU A 111 -6.58 -15.92 5.66
N PRO A 112 -6.39 -17.13 6.22
CA PRO A 112 -5.70 -18.22 5.52
C PRO A 112 -6.31 -18.60 4.17
N ASN A 113 -7.64 -18.52 4.05
CA ASN A 113 -8.37 -18.81 2.81
C ASN A 113 -8.19 -17.76 1.70
N LYS A 114 -7.45 -16.68 1.96
CA LYS A 114 -7.11 -15.64 0.98
C LYS A 114 -5.60 -15.50 0.76
N ILE A 115 -4.80 -16.43 1.28
CA ILE A 115 -3.35 -16.45 1.07
C ILE A 115 -3.03 -17.38 -0.10
N VAL A 116 -2.26 -16.87 -1.05
CA VAL A 116 -1.67 -17.66 -2.13
C VAL A 116 -0.19 -17.86 -1.81
N TYR A 117 0.32 -19.09 -1.89
CA TYR A 117 1.75 -19.37 -1.69
C TYR A 117 2.40 -19.76 -3.03
N SER A 118 3.09 -18.81 -3.68
CA SER A 118 3.63 -18.98 -5.04
C SER A 118 5.11 -19.41 -5.14
N GLY A 119 5.87 -19.51 -4.04
CA GLY A 119 7.32 -19.81 -4.08
C GLY A 119 7.70 -21.14 -4.77
N VAL A 120 8.79 -21.17 -5.56
CA VAL A 120 9.20 -22.35 -6.36
C VAL A 120 10.02 -23.40 -5.59
N GLY A 121 10.51 -23.08 -4.39
CA GLY A 121 11.34 -23.95 -3.54
C GLY A 121 10.75 -24.17 -2.15
N LYS A 122 9.46 -24.51 -2.07
CA LYS A 122 8.79 -24.74 -0.78
C LYS A 122 9.38 -25.99 -0.12
N SER A 123 9.82 -25.85 1.13
CA SER A 123 10.15 -27.02 1.95
C SER A 123 8.86 -27.72 2.42
N PRO A 124 8.92 -29.02 2.73
CA PRO A 124 7.84 -29.71 3.45
C PRO A 124 7.44 -29.01 4.75
#